data_AF-A0A6N7G6K2-F1
#
_entry.id   AF-A0A6N7G6K2-F1
#
_cell.length_a   1.000
_cell.length_b   1.000
_cell.length_c   1.000
_cell.angle_alpha   90.00
_cell.angle_beta   90.00
_cell.angle_gamma   90.00
#
_symmetry.space_group_name_H-M   'P 1'
#
loop_
_entity.id
_entity.type
_entity.pdbx_description
1 polymer ?
#
loop_
_entity_poly.entity_id
_entity_poly.type
_entity_poly.pdbx_seq_one_letter_code
_entity_poly.pdbx_strand_id
1 'polypeptide(L)' 'MSEVADVLTCVIVAAVLAPLGWWGLRNAETLAPPELPEDERDRRERILRRGAVTAQAVAVLFLVAGLLRMVY' A
#
# COMPACT_ATOMS: atom_id res chain seq x y z
N MET A 1 -2.00 -2.28 -29.39
CA MET A 1 -2.74 -3.05 -28.37
C MET A 1 -2.04 -3.11 -27.00
N SER A 2 -0.78 -2.67 -26.87
CA SER A 2 0.00 -2.69 -25.60
C SER A 2 -0.32 -1.54 -24.64
N GLU A 3 -0.50 -0.32 -25.15
CA GLU A 3 -0.75 0.91 -24.37
C GLU A 3 -1.91 0.76 -23.37
N VAL A 4 -3.06 0.26 -23.83
CA VAL A 4 -4.26 0.12 -23.01
C VAL A 4 -4.07 -0.94 -21.93
N ALA A 5 -3.35 -2.02 -22.22
CA ALA A 5 -3.07 -3.08 -21.25
C ALA A 5 -2.12 -2.60 -20.13
N ASP A 6 -1.12 -1.77 -20.47
CA ASP A 6 -0.19 -1.18 -19.50
C ASP A 6 -0.92 -0.24 -18.54
N VAL A 7 -1.77 0.65 -19.07
CA VAL A 7 -2.59 1.57 -18.28
C VAL A 7 -3.55 0.80 -17.36
N LEU A 8 -4.24 -0.23 -17.90
CA LEU A 8 -5.16 -1.05 -17.12
C LEU A 8 -4.43 -1.78 -15.98
N THR A 9 -3.25 -2.33 -16.25
CA THR A 9 -2.42 -3.00 -15.24
C THR A 9 -2.02 -2.03 -14.13
N CYS A 10 -1.57 -0.81 -14.48
CA CYS A 10 -1.19 0.19 -13.49
C CYS A 10 -2.39 0.60 -12.60
N VAL A 11 -3.55 0.80 -13.20
CA VAL A 11 -4.78 1.16 -12.48
C VAL A 11 -5.23 0.03 -11.55
N ILE A 12 -5.22 -1.22 -12.02
CA ILE A 12 -5.59 -2.38 -11.20
C ILE A 12 -4.63 -2.54 -10.01
N VAL A 13 -3.32 -2.45 -10.25
CA VAL A 13 -2.31 -2.55 -9.20
C VAL A 13 -2.48 -1.43 -8.16
N ALA A 14 -2.71 -0.19 -8.61
CA ALA A 14 -2.97 0.93 -7.71
C ALA A 14 -4.28 0.74 -6.91
N ALA A 15 -5.34 0.25 -7.57
CA ALA A 15 -6.63 -0.01 -6.94
C ALA A 15 -6.59 -1.14 -5.91
N VAL A 16 -5.65 -2.09 -6.03
CA VAL A 16 -5.42 -3.14 -5.03
C VAL A 16 -4.52 -2.64 -3.90
N LEU A 17 -3.43 -1.95 -4.21
CA LEU A 17 -2.45 -1.49 -3.20
C LEU A 17 -3.02 -0.40 -2.28
N ALA A 18 -3.84 0.51 -2.80
CA ALA A 18 -4.43 1.60 -2.02
C ALA A 18 -5.30 1.11 -0.84
N PRO A 19 -6.30 0.22 -1.03
CA PRO A 19 -7.08 -0.32 0.07
C PRO A 19 -6.26 -1.25 0.97
N LEU A 20 -5.27 -1.98 0.44
CA LEU A 20 -4.36 -2.80 1.25
C LEU A 20 -3.52 -1.95 2.21
N GLY A 21 -2.96 -0.85 1.72
CA GLY A 21 -2.22 0.10 2.54
C GLY A 21 -3.12 0.78 3.58
N TRP A 22 -4.34 1.17 3.21
CA TRP A 22 -5.28 1.77 4.15
C TRP A 22 -5.73 0.77 5.22
N TRP A 23 -6.04 -0.46 4.84
CA TRP A 23 -6.43 -1.53 5.76
C TRP A 23 -5.29 -1.89 6.71
N GLY A 24 -4.06 -2.01 6.21
CA GLY A 24 -2.87 -2.29 7.02
C GLY A 24 -2.55 -1.18 8.03
N LEU A 25 -2.80 0.09 7.67
CA LEU A 25 -2.66 1.23 8.60
C LEU A 25 -3.73 1.20 9.70
N ARG A 26 -4.97 0.87 9.35
CA ARG A 26 -6.09 0.81 10.31
C ARG A 26 -6.06 -0.41 11.23
N ASN A 27 -5.50 -1.53 10.78
CA ASN A 27 -5.45 -2.77 11.55
C ASN A 27 -4.06 -3.03 12.15
N ALA A 28 -3.11 -2.08 12.06
CA ALA A 28 -1.77 -2.26 12.59
C ALA A 28 -1.77 -2.62 14.08
N GLU A 29 -2.66 -2.01 14.86
CA GLU A 29 -2.84 -2.28 16.29
C GLU A 29 -3.43 -3.67 16.55
N THR A 30 -4.38 -4.13 15.74
CA THR A 30 -5.03 -5.44 15.86
C THR A 30 -4.21 -6.60 15.31
N LEU A 31 -3.26 -6.32 14.41
CA LEU A 31 -2.34 -7.31 13.83
C LEU A 31 -1.14 -7.60 14.72
N ALA A 32 -0.85 -6.73 15.70
CA ALA A 32 0.19 -6.97 16.68
C ALA A 32 -0.33 -7.95 17.76
N PRO A 33 0.34 -9.10 17.98
CA PRO A 33 -0.11 -10.08 18.98
C PRO A 33 -0.26 -9.44 20.36
N PRO A 34 -1.41 -9.60 21.04
CA PRO A 34 -1.65 -8.99 22.34
C PRO A 34 -0.78 -9.59 23.45
N GLU A 35 -0.21 -10.78 23.22
CA GLU A 35 0.65 -11.49 24.19
C GLU A 35 2.06 -10.90 24.31
N LEU A 36 2.44 -9.93 23.46
CA LEU A 36 3.77 -9.33 23.47
C LEU A 36 3.90 -8.23 24.53
N PRO A 37 5.10 -8.07 25.12
CA PRO A 37 5.43 -6.88 25.94
C PRO A 37 5.13 -5.59 25.17
N GLU A 38 4.62 -4.57 25.87
CA GLU A 38 4.16 -3.31 25.24
C GLU A 38 5.23 -2.67 24.33
N ASP A 39 6.48 -2.64 24.78
CA ASP A 39 7.60 -2.09 23.99
C ASP A 39 7.82 -2.82 22.65
N GLU A 40 7.66 -4.14 22.64
CA GLU A 40 7.83 -4.97 21.45
C GLU A 40 6.60 -4.90 20.53
N ARG A 41 5.41 -4.72 21.11
CA ARG A 41 4.16 -4.49 20.39
C ARG A 41 4.20 -3.15 19.65
N ASP A 42 4.61 -2.08 20.32
CA ASP A 42 4.77 -0.73 19.75
C ASP A 42 5.84 -0.70 18.65
N ARG A 43 6.90 -1.48 18.81
CA ARG A 43 7.94 -1.61 17.78
C ARG A 43 7.39 -2.31 16.53
N ARG A 44 6.66 -3.41 16.68
CA ARG A 44 6.06 -4.14 15.56
C ARG A 44 4.96 -3.33 14.87
N GLU A 45 4.14 -2.62 15.63
CA GLU A 45 3.13 -1.71 15.09
C GLU A 45 3.76 -0.62 14.22
N ARG A 46 4.86 -0.01 14.69
CA ARG A 46 5.61 0.98 13.89
C ARG A 46 6.17 0.38 12.59
N ILE A 47 6.65 -0.87 12.64
CA ILE A 47 7.12 -1.57 11.43
C ILE A 47 5.94 -1.83 10.47
N LEU A 48 4.78 -2.28 10.98
CA LEU A 48 3.57 -2.50 10.18
C LEU A 48 3.08 -1.21 9.53
N ARG A 49 3.01 -0.11 10.30
CA ARG A 49 2.63 1.21 9.79
C ARG A 49 3.58 1.68 8.69
N ARG A 50 4.90 1.47 8.85
CA ARG A 50 5.88 1.78 7.79
C ARG A 50 5.64 0.96 6.52
N GLY A 51 5.35 -0.34 6.65
CA GLY A 51 5.01 -1.20 5.52
C GLY A 51 3.72 -0.77 4.81
N ALA A 52 2.72 -0.31 5.56
CA ALA A 52 1.48 0.23 5.00
C ALA A 52 1.72 1.55 4.25
N VAL A 53 2.57 2.43 4.79
CA VAL A 53 2.97 3.69 4.13
C VAL A 53 3.75 3.43 2.85
N THR A 54 4.69 2.47 2.83
CA THR A 54 5.42 2.14 1.60
C THR A 54 4.48 1.53 0.55
N ALA A 55 3.53 0.68 0.93
CA ALA A 55 2.51 0.16 0.02
C ALA A 55 1.65 1.28 -0.59
N GLN A 56 1.25 2.29 0.21
CA GLN A 56 0.54 3.47 -0.30
C GLN A 56 1.42 4.29 -1.26
N ALA A 57 2.69 4.50 -0.94
CA ALA A 57 3.61 5.23 -1.81
C ALA A 57 3.77 4.55 -3.17
N VAL A 58 3.89 3.21 -3.19
CA VAL A 58 3.94 2.42 -4.43
C VAL A 58 2.62 2.52 -5.21
N ALA A 59 1.47 2.48 -4.53
CA ALA A 59 0.17 2.67 -5.17
C ALA A 59 0.08 4.01 -5.90
N VAL A 60 0.50 5.10 -5.23
CA VAL A 60 0.54 6.44 -5.81
C VAL A 60 1.49 6.50 -7.01
N LEU A 61 2.66 5.87 -6.90
CA LEU A 61 3.64 5.83 -7.99
C LEU A 61 3.06 5.17 -9.25
N PHE A 62 2.40 4.02 -9.10
CA PHE A 62 1.74 3.32 -10.21
C PHE A 62 0.59 4.13 -10.80
N LEU A 63 -0.19 4.83 -9.97
CA LEU A 63 -1.28 5.67 -10.42
C LEU A 63 -0.76 6.86 -11.25
N VAL A 64 0.32 7.52 -10.79
CA VAL A 64 0.99 8.61 -11.52
C VAL A 64 1.58 8.10 -12.83
N ALA A 65 2.25 6.93 -12.83
CA ALA A 65 2.80 6.33 -14.03
C ALA A 65 1.71 6.02 -15.08
N GLY A 66 0.57 5.47 -14.63
CA GLY A 66 -0.59 5.23 -15.50
C GLY A 66 -1.18 6.51 -16.10
N LEU A 67 -1.27 7.59 -15.31
CA LEU A 67 -1.74 8.89 -15.80
C LEU A 67 -0.76 9.50 -16.81
N LEU A 68 0.54 9.45 -16.54
CA LEU A 68 1.55 9.94 -17.48
C LEU A 68 1.48 9.20 -18.82
N ARG A 69 1.32 7.87 -18.77
CA ARG A 69 1.15 7.01 -19.95
C ARG A 69 -0.14 7.30 -20.72
N MET A 70 -1.18 7.78 -20.06
CA MET A 70 -2.44 8.17 -20.70
C MET A 70 -2.33 9.53 -21.41
N VAL A 71 -1.45 10.41 -20.94
CA VAL A 71 -1.30 11.79 -21.44
C VAL A 71 -0.25 11.92 -22.55
N TYR A 72 0.82 11.13 -22.50
CA TYR A 72 1.92 11.11 -23.47
C TYR A 72 1.83 9.92 -24.41
#